data_AF-A0AAN0JZE7-F1
#
_entry.id   AF-A0AAN0JZE7-F1
#
_cell.length_a   1.000
_cell.length_b   1.000
_cell.length_c   1.000
_cell.angle_alpha   90.00
_cell.angle_beta   90.00
_cell.angle_gamma   90.00
#
_symmetry.space_group_name_H-M   'P 1'
#
loop_
_entity.id
_entity.type
_entity.pdbx_description
1 polymer ?
#
loop_
_entity_poly.entity_id
_entity_poly.type
_entity_poly.pdbx_seq_one_letter_code
_entity_poly.pdbx_strand_id
1 'polypeptide(L)'
;MKRNKDSNPPLDMNDEEDDKDKKEFQKILIYLRKKVPCKGGQIKKEKVNYITGSKLIDTLMSSQWGEGGSDGDDSPHFTSRASAIQYCKRLIDGGYLVGGKKIEMKLDKKGDDDEEDTSTDSKDSKKVST
;
A
#
# COMPACT_ATOMS: atom_id res chain seq x y z
N MET A 1 -44.96 34.93 -15.83
CA MET A 1 -43.95 33.90 -15.51
C MET A 1 -43.11 33.59 -16.73
N LYS A 2 -41.79 33.82 -16.68
CA LYS A 2 -40.83 33.22 -17.61
C LYS A 2 -39.62 32.80 -16.80
N ARG A 3 -39.60 31.54 -16.36
CA ARG A 3 -38.44 30.90 -15.75
C ARG A 3 -37.62 30.37 -16.91
N ASN A 4 -36.49 31.02 -17.19
CA ASN A 4 -35.53 30.55 -18.19
C ASN A 4 -34.94 29.25 -17.62
N LYS A 5 -35.27 28.12 -18.26
CA LYS A 5 -34.87 26.77 -17.84
C LYS A 5 -33.84 26.23 -18.82
N ASP A 6 -32.71 26.91 -18.95
CA ASP A 6 -31.59 26.44 -19.77
C ASP A 6 -30.23 26.70 -19.12
N SER A 7 -30.17 26.85 -17.79
CA SER A 7 -28.91 26.67 -17.06
C SER A 7 -28.74 25.18 -16.77
N ASN A 8 -28.41 24.42 -17.82
CA ASN A 8 -27.82 23.10 -17.61
C ASN A 8 -26.47 23.35 -16.91
N PRO A 9 -26.25 22.86 -15.68
CA PRO A 9 -24.94 22.96 -15.06
C PRO A 9 -23.93 22.23 -15.97
N PRO A 10 -22.70 22.73 -16.15
CA PRO A 10 -21.69 21.98 -16.86
C PRO A 10 -21.54 20.63 -16.18
N LEU A 11 -21.78 19.56 -16.93
CA LEU A 11 -21.47 18.21 -16.48
C LEU A 11 -19.97 18.19 -16.22
N ASP A 12 -19.61 18.07 -14.95
CA ASP A 12 -18.24 18.04 -14.48
C ASP A 12 -17.53 16.84 -15.14
N MET A 13 -16.60 17.12 -16.04
CA MET A 13 -15.85 16.12 -16.79
C MET A 13 -14.80 15.39 -15.90
N ASN A 14 -14.79 15.60 -14.58
CA ASN A 14 -13.84 14.96 -13.66
C ASN A 14 -14.22 13.53 -13.22
N ASP A 15 -15.51 13.14 -13.24
CA ASP A 15 -15.92 11.85 -12.65
C ASP A 15 -15.35 10.62 -13.38
N GLU A 16 -15.10 10.68 -14.70
CA GLU A 16 -14.61 9.53 -15.47
C GLU A 16 -13.09 9.27 -15.33
N GLU A 17 -12.28 10.32 -15.12
CA GLU A 17 -10.83 10.15 -14.87
C GLU A 17 -10.58 9.60 -13.46
N ASP A 18 -11.34 10.09 -12.47
CA ASP A 18 -11.30 9.61 -11.09
C ASP A 18 -11.57 8.09 -10.97
N ASP A 19 -12.45 7.55 -11.81
CA ASP A 19 -12.78 6.13 -11.81
C ASP A 19 -11.68 5.25 -12.42
N LYS A 20 -10.92 5.77 -13.40
CA LYS A 20 -9.81 5.03 -14.00
C LYS A 20 -8.66 4.90 -13.01
N ASP A 21 -8.31 6.00 -12.35
CA ASP A 21 -7.26 6.04 -11.33
C ASP A 21 -7.58 5.10 -10.16
N LYS A 22 -8.83 5.10 -9.67
CA LYS A 22 -9.29 4.18 -8.61
C LYS A 22 -9.13 2.71 -9.00
N LYS A 23 -9.49 2.35 -10.22
CA LYS A 23 -9.33 0.96 -10.71
C LYS A 23 -7.86 0.57 -10.77
N GLU A 24 -6.99 1.48 -11.18
CA GLU A 24 -5.55 1.24 -11.19
C GLU A 24 -4.97 1.10 -9.78
N PHE A 25 -5.33 2.00 -8.86
CA PHE A 25 -4.96 1.91 -7.45
C PHE A 25 -5.29 0.53 -6.88
N GLN A 26 -6.49 0.01 -7.16
CA GLN A 26 -6.91 -1.32 -6.71
C GLN A 26 -6.07 -2.43 -7.32
N LYS A 27 -5.75 -2.38 -8.63
CA LYS A 27 -4.87 -3.36 -9.29
C LYS A 27 -3.49 -3.38 -8.65
N ILE A 28 -2.91 -2.21 -8.41
CA ILE A 28 -1.60 -2.06 -7.77
C ILE A 28 -1.64 -2.59 -6.33
N LEU A 29 -2.68 -2.28 -5.55
CA LEU A 29 -2.84 -2.79 -4.18
C LEU A 29 -2.93 -4.32 -4.13
N ILE A 30 -3.69 -4.94 -5.04
CA ILE A 30 -3.78 -6.39 -5.15
C ILE A 30 -2.41 -6.99 -5.48
N TYR A 31 -1.66 -6.37 -6.38
CA TYR A 31 -0.30 -6.79 -6.72
C TYR A 31 0.65 -6.67 -5.53
N LEU A 32 0.67 -5.51 -4.85
CA LEU A 32 1.53 -5.25 -3.70
C LEU A 32 1.24 -6.21 -2.55
N ARG A 33 -0.04 -6.52 -2.28
CA ARG A 33 -0.43 -7.49 -1.25
C ARG A 33 0.10 -8.90 -1.52
N LYS A 34 0.24 -9.29 -2.79
CA LYS A 34 0.75 -10.62 -3.18
C LYS A 34 2.27 -10.69 -3.22
N LYS A 35 2.95 -9.59 -3.54
CA LYS A 35 4.38 -9.58 -3.86
C LYS A 35 5.25 -9.05 -2.73
N VAL A 36 4.77 -8.09 -1.95
CA VAL A 36 5.58 -7.47 -0.91
C VAL A 36 5.56 -8.34 0.35
N PRO A 37 6.72 -8.67 0.94
CA PRO A 37 6.76 -9.44 2.17
C PRO A 37 6.13 -8.66 3.32
N CYS A 38 5.06 -9.22 3.86
CA CYS A 38 4.35 -8.70 5.03
C CYS A 38 4.90 -9.32 6.33
N LYS A 39 4.85 -8.55 7.42
CA LYS A 39 5.16 -9.03 8.77
C LYS A 39 3.94 -8.84 9.65
N GLY A 40 3.66 -9.86 10.46
CA GLY A 40 2.68 -9.73 11.54
C GLY A 40 3.24 -8.84 12.65
N GLY A 41 2.37 -8.03 13.24
CA GLY A 41 2.67 -7.21 14.39
C GLY A 41 1.38 -6.78 15.08
N GLN A 42 1.52 -5.88 16.05
CA GLN A 42 0.39 -5.28 16.73
C GLN A 42 0.53 -3.77 16.77
N ILE A 43 -0.56 -3.06 16.46
CA ILE A 43 -0.68 -1.61 16.65
C ILE A 43 -1.88 -1.41 17.57
N LYS A 44 -1.68 -0.73 18.71
CA LYS A 44 -2.75 -0.51 19.72
C LYS A 44 -3.49 -1.78 20.13
N LYS A 45 -2.75 -2.88 20.36
CA LYS A 45 -3.25 -4.23 20.69
C LYS A 45 -4.03 -4.95 19.57
N GLU A 46 -4.28 -4.30 18.44
CA GLU A 46 -4.88 -4.94 17.26
C GLU A 46 -3.80 -5.65 16.44
N LYS A 47 -4.05 -6.90 16.06
CA LYS A 47 -3.15 -7.67 15.19
C LYS A 47 -3.24 -7.09 13.78
N VAL A 48 -2.10 -6.63 13.27
CA VAL A 48 -2.01 -6.02 11.94
C VAL A 48 -0.86 -6.65 11.15
N ASN A 49 -1.02 -6.69 9.84
CA ASN A 49 0.08 -6.99 8.94
C ASN A 49 0.66 -5.66 8.45
N TYR A 50 1.95 -5.46 8.69
CA TYR A 50 2.64 -4.26 8.23
C TYR A 50 3.71 -4.61 7.20
N ILE A 51 4.03 -3.61 6.40
CA ILE A 51 4.95 -3.72 5.28
C ILE A 51 6.07 -2.70 5.49
N THR A 52 7.29 -3.05 5.12
CA THR A 52 8.40 -2.08 5.15
C THR A 52 8.34 -1.19 3.90
N GLY A 53 8.30 0.12 4.09
CA GLY A 53 8.16 1.08 2.97
C GLY A 53 9.26 0.98 1.91
N SER A 54 10.51 0.67 2.30
CA SER A 54 11.58 0.45 1.32
C SER A 54 11.26 -0.70 0.37
N LYS A 55 10.84 -1.85 0.92
CA LYS A 55 10.46 -3.04 0.14
C LYS A 55 9.21 -2.81 -0.71
N LEU A 56 8.27 -2.02 -0.21
CA LEU A 56 7.09 -1.61 -0.98
C LEU A 56 7.51 -0.85 -2.24
N ILE A 57 8.39 0.15 -2.09
CA ILE A 57 8.89 0.96 -3.19
C ILE A 57 9.72 0.12 -4.16
N ASP A 58 10.60 -0.76 -3.65
CA ASP A 58 11.42 -1.64 -4.50
C ASP A 58 10.55 -2.57 -5.34
N THR A 59 9.49 -3.12 -4.74
CA THR A 59 8.52 -3.99 -5.44
C THR A 59 7.72 -3.22 -6.48
N LEU A 60 7.37 -1.95 -6.20
CA LEU A 60 6.65 -1.10 -7.13
C LEU A 60 7.53 -0.70 -8.33
N MET A 61 8.82 -0.41 -8.10
CA MET A 61 9.79 -0.12 -9.16
C MET A 61 10.07 -1.34 -10.05
N SER A 62 10.11 -2.54 -9.47
CA SER A 62 10.31 -3.81 -10.21
C SER A 62 9.02 -4.37 -10.83
N SER A 63 7.92 -3.61 -10.80
CA SER A 63 6.64 -4.04 -11.34
C SER A 63 6.45 -3.57 -12.79
N GLN A 64 5.39 -4.05 -13.44
CA GLN A 64 4.97 -3.58 -14.76
C GLN A 64 4.78 -2.05 -14.83
N TRP A 65 4.48 -1.39 -13.70
CA TRP A 65 4.32 0.06 -13.61
C TRP A 65 5.66 0.82 -13.46
N GLY A 66 6.73 0.14 -13.05
CA GLY A 66 8.04 0.75 -12.85
C GLY A 66 9.03 0.44 -13.99
N GLU A 67 9.01 -0.79 -14.51
CA GLU A 67 9.92 -1.21 -15.59
C GLU A 67 9.41 -0.81 -16.98
N GLY A 68 8.16 -0.30 -17.07
CA GLY A 68 7.45 -0.09 -18.34
C GLY A 68 6.94 -1.42 -18.86
N GLY A 69 5.62 -1.52 -19.05
CA GLY A 69 5.03 -2.72 -19.63
C GLY A 69 5.62 -2.99 -21.01
N SER A 70 5.90 -4.26 -21.33
CA SER A 70 6.38 -4.69 -22.65
C SER A 70 5.39 -4.39 -23.79
N ASP A 71 4.15 -4.03 -23.46
CA ASP A 71 3.04 -3.86 -24.39
C ASP A 71 2.77 -2.37 -24.66
N GLY A 72 3.68 -1.74 -25.41
CA GLY A 72 3.40 -0.74 -26.46
C GLY A 72 2.76 0.61 -26.12
N ASP A 73 2.13 0.81 -24.98
CA ASP A 73 1.40 2.05 -24.66
C ASP A 73 1.27 2.24 -23.15
N ASP A 74 2.41 2.33 -22.44
CA ASP A 74 2.36 2.78 -21.05
C ASP A 74 3.73 3.30 -20.63
N SER A 75 3.88 4.63 -20.61
CA SER A 75 5.08 5.24 -20.03
C SER A 75 5.22 4.76 -18.59
N PRO A 76 6.41 4.34 -18.13
CA PRO A 76 6.59 3.87 -16.77
C PRO A 76 6.04 4.90 -15.79
N HIS A 77 4.99 4.53 -15.07
CA HIS A 77 4.34 5.36 -14.06
C HIS A 77 5.36 5.80 -12.99
N PHE A 78 6.38 4.98 -12.76
CA PHE A 78 7.45 5.25 -11.80
C PHE A 78 8.82 5.39 -12.47
N THR A 79 9.08 6.56 -13.07
CA THR A 79 10.39 6.90 -13.65
C THR A 79 11.52 7.02 -12.62
N SER A 80 11.20 7.27 -11.34
CA SER A 80 12.18 7.42 -10.28
C SER A 80 11.66 6.89 -8.97
N ARG A 81 12.57 6.55 -8.05
CA ARG A 81 12.19 6.20 -6.67
C ARG A 81 11.35 7.30 -6.01
N ALA A 82 11.59 8.57 -6.37
CA ALA A 82 10.84 9.70 -5.84
C ALA A 82 9.38 9.71 -6.32
N SER A 83 9.11 9.39 -7.58
CA SER A 83 7.73 9.31 -8.09
C SER A 83 6.97 8.14 -7.46
N ALA A 84 7.62 7.00 -7.24
CA ALA A 84 7.05 5.89 -6.47
C ALA A 84 6.69 6.29 -5.02
N ILE A 85 7.56 7.07 -4.36
CA ILE A 85 7.27 7.60 -3.01
C ILE A 85 6.06 8.53 -3.02
N GLN A 86 6.00 9.46 -3.98
CA GLN A 86 4.85 10.37 -4.10
C GLN A 86 3.55 9.61 -4.35
N TYR A 87 3.59 8.55 -5.13
CA TYR A 87 2.43 7.69 -5.36
C TYR A 87 2.00 6.94 -4.10
N CYS A 88 2.94 6.37 -3.34
CA CYS A 88 2.63 5.78 -2.04
C CYS A 88 2.02 6.81 -1.07
N LYS A 89 2.43 8.07 -1.14
CA LYS A 89 1.80 9.14 -0.37
C LYS A 89 0.32 9.32 -0.76
N ARG A 90 -0.01 9.33 -2.06
CA ARG A 90 -1.41 9.39 -2.53
C ARG A 90 -2.24 8.21 -2.03
N LEU A 91 -1.67 7.00 -2.00
CA LEU A 91 -2.33 5.82 -1.44
C LEU A 91 -2.63 5.96 0.06
N ILE A 92 -1.73 6.61 0.82
CA ILE A 92 -1.95 6.88 2.24
C ILE A 92 -3.02 7.97 2.41
N ASP A 93 -2.91 9.07 1.67
CA ASP A 93 -3.86 10.19 1.72
C ASP A 93 -5.27 9.75 1.29
N GLY A 94 -5.38 8.82 0.34
CA GLY A 94 -6.63 8.18 -0.09
C GLY A 94 -7.16 7.09 0.85
N GLY A 95 -6.48 6.81 1.97
CA GLY A 95 -6.91 5.83 2.97
C GLY A 95 -6.73 4.37 2.58
N TYR A 96 -6.04 4.08 1.46
CA TYR A 96 -5.74 2.71 1.04
C TYR A 96 -4.61 2.07 1.85
N LEU A 97 -3.71 2.89 2.39
CA LEU A 97 -2.61 2.48 3.25
C LEU A 97 -2.58 3.32 4.52
N VAL A 98 -2.15 2.71 5.63
CA VAL A 98 -1.93 3.42 6.90
C VAL A 98 -0.43 3.55 7.14
N GLY A 99 0.06 4.78 7.18
CA GLY A 99 1.45 5.09 7.52
C GLY A 99 1.71 4.87 9.01
N GLY A 100 2.86 4.28 9.35
CA GLY A 100 3.26 4.05 10.73
C GLY A 100 4.78 4.10 10.92
N LYS A 101 5.22 4.50 12.11
CA LYS A 101 6.63 4.48 12.50
C LYS A 101 6.79 3.54 13.69
N LYS A 102 7.72 2.58 13.57
CA LYS A 102 8.13 1.76 14.71
C LYS A 102 8.90 2.64 15.69
N ILE A 103 8.43 2.71 16.93
CA ILE A 103 9.11 3.40 18.02
C ILE A 103 9.74 2.32 18.90
N GLU A 104 11.06 2.34 19.03
CA GLU A 104 11.78 1.48 19.96
C GLU A 104 11.83 2.22 21.30
N MET A 105 11.01 1.78 22.26
CA MET A 105 11.10 2.29 23.62
C MET A 105 12.38 1.74 24.23
N LYS A 106 13.34 2.61 24.54
CA LYS A 106 14.41 2.28 25.47
C LYS A 106 13.72 2.17 26.84
N LEU A 107 13.47 0.95 27.29
CA LEU A 107 12.99 0.69 28.63
C LEU A 107 14.08 1.09 29.61
N ASP A 108 14.00 2.30 30.17
CA ASP A 108 14.56 2.57 31.48
C ASP A 108 13.84 1.63 32.44
N LYS A 109 14.56 0.61 32.91
CA LYS A 109 14.07 -0.48 33.74
C LYS A 109 13.39 0.08 35.00
N LYS A 110 12.06 0.15 35.00
CA LYS A 110 11.26 0.16 36.22
C LYS A 110 10.04 -0.72 35.97
N GLY A 111 10.09 -1.90 36.59
CA GLY A 111 9.14 -2.97 36.35
C GLY A 111 7.74 -2.61 36.80
N ASP A 112 6.77 -3.13 36.07
CA ASP A 112 5.61 -3.79 36.64
C ASP A 112 5.15 -4.88 35.68
N ASP A 113 4.70 -5.96 36.28
CA ASP A 113 4.43 -7.30 35.78
C ASP A 113 3.14 -7.35 34.94
N ASP A 114 3.16 -8.04 33.80
CA ASP A 114 1.95 -8.68 33.24
C ASP A 114 2.40 -9.84 32.32
N GLU A 115 2.09 -11.05 32.79
CA GLU A 115 2.33 -12.40 32.26
C GLU A 115 1.90 -12.58 30.79
N GLU A 116 2.74 -13.25 30.00
CA GLU A 116 2.49 -14.58 29.39
C GLU A 116 1.45 -14.62 28.25
N ASP A 117 1.90 -14.92 27.02
CA ASP A 117 1.50 -16.17 26.32
C ASP A 117 2.25 -16.36 24.97
N THR A 118 3.05 -17.42 24.97
CA THR A 118 3.34 -18.42 23.92
C THR A 118 3.86 -18.06 22.51
N SER A 119 5.14 -18.39 22.34
CA SER A 119 5.74 -19.23 21.29
C SER A 119 4.84 -19.89 20.23
N THR A 120 5.21 -19.75 18.94
CA THR A 120 5.27 -20.83 17.92
C THR A 120 6.19 -20.34 16.78
N ASP A 121 7.46 -20.72 16.80
CA ASP A 121 8.07 -21.84 16.05
C ASP A 121 7.75 -21.88 14.55
N SER A 122 8.79 -21.73 13.73
CA SER A 122 8.82 -22.24 12.36
C SER A 122 10.27 -22.46 11.96
N LYS A 123 10.81 -23.61 12.37
CA LYS A 123 11.99 -24.21 11.75
C LYS A 123 11.59 -25.47 10.98
N ASP A 124 11.99 -25.48 9.71
CA ASP A 124 12.30 -26.65 8.87
C ASP A 124 11.18 -27.58 8.36
N SER A 125 11.06 -27.65 7.03
CA SER A 125 11.32 -28.92 6.31
C SER A 125 11.15 -28.72 4.79
N LYS A 126 12.28 -28.61 4.09
CA LYS A 126 12.36 -28.76 2.63
C LYS A 126 12.72 -30.23 2.36
N LYS A 127 11.73 -31.06 2.05
CA LYS A 127 11.93 -32.41 1.52
C LYS A 127 11.13 -32.52 0.22
N VAL A 128 11.83 -32.43 -0.91
CA VAL A 128 11.28 -32.81 -2.22
C VAL A 128 11.78 -34.21 -2.52
N SER A 129 10.84 -35.12 -2.75
CA SER A 129 11.07 -36.45 -3.28
C SER A 129 10.92 -36.38 -4.79
N THR A 130 11.92 -36.84 -5.54
CA THR A 130 11.76 -37.55 -6.83
C THR A 130 13.01 -38.39 -7.01
#